data_AF-A0A5E4QWM6-F1
#
_entry.id   AF-A0A5E4QWM6-F1
#
_cell.length_a   1.000
_cell.length_b   1.000
_cell.length_c   1.000
_cell.angle_alpha   90.00
_cell.angle_beta   90.00
_cell.angle_gamma   90.00
#
_symmetry.space_group_name_H-M   'P 1'
#
loop_
_entity.id
_entity.type
_entity.pdbx_description
1 polymer ?
#
loop_
_entity_poly.entity_id
_entity_poly.type
_entity_poly.pdbx_seq_one_letter_code
_entity_poly.pdbx_strand_id
1 'polypeptide(L)'
;MKVLVVSILCVVVAVTAFSVQRCPTDWEEVQLLPHMDCSKFFICAFGEAVEFPCPNGTYYDTANSTCNFRQNVDCSGRIVDAN
;
A
#
# COMPACT_ATOMS: atom_id res chain seq x y z
N MET A 1 -16.13 20.90 28.55
CA MET A 1 -15.91 21.55 27.23
C MET A 1 -14.48 21.33 26.71
N LYS A 2 -13.43 21.75 27.43
CA LYS A 2 -12.03 21.55 26.97
C LYS A 2 -11.64 20.07 26.72
N VAL A 3 -12.04 19.15 27.59
CA VAL A 3 -11.75 17.70 27.42
C VAL A 3 -12.38 17.14 26.15
N LEU A 4 -13.64 17.50 25.87
CA LEU A 4 -14.36 17.12 24.64
C LEU A 4 -13.70 17.70 23.39
N VAL A 5 -13.26 18.97 23.45
CA VAL A 5 -12.54 19.64 22.35
C VAL A 5 -11.19 18.97 22.08
N VAL A 6 -10.44 18.63 23.13
CA VAL A 6 -9.15 17.91 23.01
C VAL A 6 -9.35 16.53 22.40
N SER A 7 -10.34 15.75 22.86
CA SER A 7 -10.63 14.44 22.28
C SER A 7 -11.04 14.51 20.82
N ILE A 8 -11.87 15.49 20.44
CA ILE A 8 -12.27 15.70 19.04
C ILE A 8 -11.06 16.07 18.19
N LEU A 9 -10.21 16.99 18.66
CA LEU A 9 -8.98 17.37 17.95
C LEU A 9 -8.02 16.18 17.79
N CYS A 10 -7.82 15.36 18.83
CA CYS A 10 -6.97 14.17 18.74
C CYS A 10 -7.53 13.13 17.74
N VAL A 11 -8.84 12.91 17.74
CA VAL A 11 -9.50 12.01 16.78
C VAL A 11 -9.37 12.55 15.36
N VAL A 12 -9.59 13.84 15.14
CA VAL A 12 -9.40 14.49 13.83
C VAL A 12 -7.95 14.36 13.36
N VAL A 13 -6.98 14.62 14.24
CA VAL A 13 -5.54 14.43 13.93
C VAL A 13 -5.24 12.98 13.56
N ALA A 14 -5.73 12.01 14.33
CA ALA A 14 -5.55 10.59 14.04
C ALA A 14 -6.19 10.14 12.71
N VAL A 15 -7.37 10.68 12.38
CA VAL A 15 -8.06 10.39 11.12
C VAL A 15 -7.35 11.03 9.92
N THR A 16 -6.84 12.25 10.07
CA THR A 16 -6.12 12.96 9.00
C THR A 16 -4.68 12.46 8.78
N ALA A 17 -4.08 11.85 9.80
CA ALA A 17 -2.75 11.25 9.73
C ALA A 17 -2.76 9.80 9.22
N PHE A 18 -3.92 9.27 8.83
CA PHE A 18 -4.02 7.93 8.25
C PHE A 18 -3.52 7.98 6.80
N SER A 19 -2.33 7.44 6.56
CA SER A 19 -1.78 7.26 5.21
C SER A 19 -2.61 6.24 4.43
N VAL A 20 -3.79 6.66 3.95
CA VAL A 20 -4.49 5.89 2.92
C VAL A 20 -3.64 6.00 1.66
N GLN A 21 -3.02 4.90 1.26
CA GLN A 21 -2.36 4.79 -0.04
C GLN A 21 -3.46 4.93 -1.11
N ARG A 22 -3.56 6.12 -1.73
CA ARG A 22 -4.53 6.41 -2.79
C ARG A 22 -3.84 6.37 -4.14
N CYS A 23 -4.56 5.91 -5.16
CA CYS A 23 -4.07 6.04 -6.52
C CYS A 23 -4.07 7.51 -6.96
N PRO A 24 -3.09 7.94 -7.76
CA PRO A 24 -3.10 9.24 -8.37
C PRO A 24 -4.30 9.40 -9.30
N THR A 25 -4.90 10.58 -9.32
CA THR A 25 -6.02 10.92 -10.21
C THR A 25 -5.57 11.54 -11.53
N ASP A 26 -4.30 11.91 -11.63
CA ASP A 26 -3.63 12.33 -12.86
C ASP A 26 -3.27 11.11 -13.71
N TRP A 27 -3.89 11.02 -14.89
CA TRP A 27 -3.81 9.84 -15.76
C TRP A 27 -2.52 9.77 -16.59
N GLU A 28 -1.46 10.48 -16.22
CA GLU A 28 -0.25 10.56 -17.04
C GLU A 28 0.68 9.37 -16.83
N GLU A 29 0.60 8.63 -15.70
CA GLU A 29 1.44 7.46 -15.45
C GLU A 29 0.74 6.32 -14.71
N VAL A 30 1.10 5.08 -15.08
CA VAL A 30 0.68 3.87 -14.37
C VAL A 30 1.58 3.68 -13.15
N GLN A 31 1.02 3.83 -11.96
CA GLN A 31 1.74 3.64 -10.70
C GLN A 31 1.47 2.25 -10.12
N LEU A 32 2.50 1.63 -9.56
CA LEU A 32 2.41 0.37 -8.82
C LEU A 32 2.55 0.63 -7.31
N LEU A 33 1.62 0.09 -6.51
CA LEU A 33 1.61 0.27 -5.06
C LEU A 33 1.80 -1.07 -4.34
N PRO A 34 2.48 -1.08 -3.17
CA PRO A 34 2.58 -2.30 -2.36
C PRO A 34 1.22 -2.73 -1.80
N HIS A 35 0.99 -4.04 -1.78
CA HIS A 35 -0.11 -4.66 -1.05
C HIS A 35 0.39 -5.19 0.32
N MET A 36 -0.52 -5.36 1.30
CA MET A 36 -0.18 -5.87 2.63
C MET A 36 0.33 -7.32 2.59
N ASP A 37 -0.28 -8.17 1.78
CA ASP A 37 0.30 -9.43 1.32
C ASP A 37 1.43 -9.15 0.32
N CYS A 38 2.66 -9.53 0.69
CA CYS A 38 3.88 -9.29 -0.07
C CYS A 38 3.91 -10.03 -1.42
N SER A 39 3.08 -11.07 -1.58
CA SER A 39 2.92 -11.80 -2.84
C SER A 39 2.00 -11.08 -3.84
N LYS A 40 1.51 -9.89 -3.50
CA LYS A 40 0.59 -9.09 -4.32
C LYS A 40 1.05 -7.64 -4.41
N PHE A 41 0.47 -6.92 -5.36
CA PHE A 41 0.63 -5.49 -5.55
C PHE A 41 -0.64 -4.89 -6.16
N PHE A 42 -0.74 -3.56 -6.17
CA PHE A 42 -1.80 -2.86 -6.88
C PHE A 42 -1.25 -2.18 -8.12
N ILE A 43 -2.02 -2.20 -9.20
CA ILE A 43 -1.85 -1.29 -10.35
C ILE A 43 -2.88 -0.17 -10.20
N CYS A 44 -2.42 1.07 -10.25
CA CYS A 44 -3.29 2.23 -10.33
C CYS A 44 -3.65 2.52 -11.79
N ALA A 45 -4.94 2.50 -12.09
CA ALA A 45 -5.48 2.91 -13.38
C ALA A 45 -6.73 3.75 -13.16
N PHE A 46 -6.80 4.91 -13.80
CA PHE A 46 -7.95 5.84 -13.69
C PHE A 46 -8.31 6.25 -12.24
N GLY A 47 -7.33 6.33 -11.34
CA GLY A 47 -7.55 6.64 -9.93
C GLY A 47 -8.01 5.46 -9.08
N GLU A 48 -8.11 4.26 -9.66
CA GLU A 48 -8.54 3.04 -8.99
C GLU A 48 -7.37 2.05 -8.81
N ALA A 49 -7.30 1.42 -7.64
CA ALA A 49 -6.30 0.41 -7.32
C ALA A 49 -6.85 -0.98 -7.65
N VAL A 50 -6.21 -1.68 -8.58
CA VAL A 50 -6.57 -3.05 -8.96
C VAL A 50 -5.51 -4.01 -8.44
N GLU A 51 -5.92 -5.02 -7.66
CA GLU A 51 -5.03 -6.02 -7.06
C GLU A 51 -4.52 -7.01 -8.12
N PHE A 52 -3.22 -7.30 -8.08
CA PHE A 52 -2.58 -8.31 -8.91
C PHE A 52 -1.66 -9.21 -8.07
N PRO A 53 -1.72 -10.54 -8.27
CA PRO A 53 -0.74 -11.45 -7.67
C PRO A 53 0.59 -11.38 -8.43
N CYS A 54 1.68 -11.53 -7.71
CA CYS A 54 2.97 -11.86 -8.31
C CYS A 54 2.96 -13.33 -8.78
N PRO A 55 3.80 -13.67 -9.79
CA PRO A 55 4.05 -15.06 -10.16
C PRO A 55 4.44 -15.93 -8.95
N ASN A 56 4.12 -17.23 -9.03
CA ASN A 56 4.30 -18.14 -7.90
C ASN A 56 5.74 -18.13 -7.36
N GLY A 57 5.89 -18.00 -6.04
CA GLY A 57 7.17 -17.94 -5.34
C GLY A 57 7.91 -16.58 -5.44
N THR A 58 7.28 -15.56 -6.01
CA THR A 58 7.85 -14.20 -6.10
C THR A 58 7.04 -13.19 -5.29
N TYR A 59 7.66 -12.06 -4.97
CA TYR A 59 7.14 -11.04 -4.07
C TYR A 59 7.34 -9.65 -4.67
N TYR A 60 6.43 -8.72 -4.37
CA TYR A 60 6.52 -7.37 -4.91
C TYR A 60 7.67 -6.59 -4.27
N ASP A 61 8.68 -6.30 -5.10
CA ASP A 61 9.84 -5.48 -4.82
C ASP A 61 9.47 -4.01 -5.00
N THR A 62 9.26 -3.31 -3.90
CA THR A 62 8.90 -1.89 -3.91
C THR A 62 10.03 -0.99 -4.42
N ALA A 63 11.29 -1.45 -4.35
CA ALA A 63 12.44 -0.66 -4.79
C ALA A 63 12.59 -0.69 -6.32
N ASN A 64 12.27 -1.83 -6.94
CA ASN A 64 12.36 -2.02 -8.38
C ASN A 64 11.00 -2.00 -9.10
N SER A 65 9.91 -1.80 -8.35
CA SER A 65 8.53 -1.80 -8.85
C SER A 65 8.19 -3.03 -9.70
N THR A 66 8.60 -4.22 -9.25
CA THR A 66 8.43 -5.48 -9.99
C THR A 66 8.30 -6.68 -9.04
N CYS A 67 7.91 -7.85 -9.55
CA CYS A 67 7.96 -9.08 -8.77
C CYS A 67 9.36 -9.69 -8.84
N ASN A 68 9.93 -10.01 -7.69
CA ASN A 68 11.29 -10.54 -7.57
C ASN A 68 11.34 -11.71 -6.57
N PHE A 69 12.44 -12.46 -6.58
CA PHE A 69 12.60 -13.59 -5.66
C PHE A 69 12.79 -13.12 -4.22
N ARG A 70 12.34 -13.94 -3.26
CA ARG A 70 12.36 -13.64 -1.82
C ARG A 70 13.70 -13.08 -1.31
N GLN A 71 14.84 -13.54 -1.83
CA GLN A 71 16.14 -13.10 -1.34
C GLN A 71 16.46 -11.63 -1.70
N ASN A 72 15.75 -11.06 -2.68
CA ASN A 72 15.96 -9.73 -3.22
C ASN A 72 14.88 -8.72 -2.81
N VAL A 73 13.90 -9.13 -1.99
CA VAL A 73 12.74 -8.30 -1.64
C VAL A 73 12.69 -8.09 -0.13
N ASP A 74 12.52 -6.84 0.28
CA ASP A 74 12.17 -6.52 1.66
C ASP A 74 10.64 -6.58 1.85
N CYS A 75 10.17 -7.66 2.48
CA CYS A 75 8.77 -7.82 2.89
C CYS A 75 8.52 -7.34 4.33
N SER A 76 9.45 -6.64 4.98
CA SER A 76 9.27 -6.19 6.36
C SER A 76 8.02 -5.30 6.49
N GLY A 77 7.15 -5.63 7.44
CA GLY A 77 5.86 -4.94 7.63
C GLY A 77 4.75 -5.37 6.68
N ARG A 78 4.98 -6.39 5.83
CA ARG A 78 3.99 -7.04 4.98
C ARG A 78 3.84 -8.51 5.37
N ILE A 79 2.65 -9.06 5.19
CA ILE A 79 2.31 -10.46 5.40
C ILE A 79 2.98 -11.29 4.30
N VAL A 80 3.59 -12.42 4.66
CA VAL A 80 4.23 -13.33 3.70
C VAL A 80 3.60 -14.73 3.74
N ASP A 81 2.32 -14.76 4.10
CA ASP A 81 1.49 -15.94 4.13
C ASP A 81 1.23 -16.34 2.68
N ALA A 82 2.14 -17.17 2.19
CA ALA A 82 2.06 -17.76 0.87
C ALA A 82 0.80 -18.63 0.80
N ASN A 83 0.02 -18.40 -0.25
CA ASN A 83 -0.95 -19.32 -0.84
C ASN A 83 -0.72 -20.80 -0.51
#